data_AF-A0AAU5YPE9-F1
#
_entry.id   AF-A0AAU5YPE9-F1
#
_cell.length_a   1.000
_cell.length_b   1.000
_cell.length_c   1.000
_cell.angle_alpha   90.00
_cell.angle_beta   90.00
_cell.angle_gamma   90.00
#
_symmetry.space_group_name_H-M   'P 1'
#
loop_
_entity.id
_entity.type
_entity.pdbx_description
1 polymer ?
#
loop_
_entity_poly.entity_id
_entity_poly.type
_entity_poly.pdbx_seq_one_letter_code
_entity_poly.pdbx_strand_id
1 'polypeptide(L)'
;MSTSPFGPAADKAHEEKIRVDLDRVSQEVVERSKELVRRYKQEAAEYKRLAEAERERRRKAEARLRACSKLLDERSVLESKLGSLIPDAVRAWENLPLPPETSRLQRELEAAEKDRDAFAELLNTAAEERDAALRARDAVIARLQPRQDDEQPLKAEQALKTRLESSSFRGVLRQAQQHCSSLVITADLDETKKLEHHQKAPHWRSRLAATLAAMQAYAEAKDVARAQGGRAGPEMASLKAYCANEPFPLLAEGKVVLSEGQTASSSPRGKAQRTFRVPEHIAPSGKAVMVEHIRIGDGAPPAPRLHYLDDTDRSGLLVIGFFGDHLYNAGTN
;
A
#
# COMPACT_ATOMS: atom_id res chain seq x y z
N MET A 1 -114.25 32.59 -31.05
CA MET A 1 -114.56 31.17 -31.34
C MET A 1 -113.90 30.83 -32.67
N SER A 2 -112.70 30.24 -32.64
CA SER A 2 -112.01 29.79 -33.85
C SER A 2 -112.13 28.27 -33.88
N THR A 3 -112.96 27.78 -34.80
CA THR A 3 -113.24 26.36 -35.02
C THR A 3 -112.08 25.73 -35.76
N SER A 4 -111.45 24.73 -35.15
CA SER A 4 -110.48 23.84 -35.80
C SER A 4 -111.06 23.28 -37.11
N PRO A 5 -110.30 23.25 -38.22
CA PRO A 5 -110.77 22.76 -39.52
C PRO A 5 -110.91 21.23 -39.59
N PHE A 6 -110.55 20.53 -38.51
CA PHE A 6 -110.68 19.09 -38.38
C PHE A 6 -111.84 18.77 -37.44
N GLY A 7 -112.79 17.94 -37.89
CA GLY A 7 -113.96 17.57 -37.07
C GLY A 7 -113.52 17.00 -35.71
N PRO A 8 -114.38 17.04 -34.67
CA PRO A 8 -114.04 16.70 -33.27
C PRO A 8 -113.46 15.30 -33.04
N ALA A 9 -113.46 14.43 -34.05
CA ALA A 9 -112.80 13.12 -34.07
C ALA A 9 -111.29 13.19 -34.41
N ALA A 10 -110.86 14.13 -35.25
CA ALA A 10 -109.47 14.23 -35.72
C ALA A 10 -108.55 15.00 -34.74
N ASP A 11 -109.07 16.02 -34.04
CA ASP A 11 -108.33 16.68 -32.95
C ASP A 11 -108.10 15.73 -31.76
N LYS A 12 -109.09 14.88 -31.43
CA LYS A 12 -108.94 13.83 -30.41
C LYS A 12 -107.87 12.81 -30.77
N ALA A 13 -107.80 12.39 -32.03
CA ALA A 13 -106.80 11.43 -32.49
C ALA A 13 -105.36 12.00 -32.43
N HIS A 14 -105.19 13.31 -32.66
CA HIS A 14 -103.89 13.97 -32.58
C HIS A 14 -103.43 14.17 -31.12
N GLU A 15 -104.31 14.62 -30.23
CA GLU A 15 -104.02 14.73 -28.79
C GLU A 15 -103.71 13.37 -28.16
N GLU A 16 -104.43 12.33 -28.55
CA GLU A 16 -104.20 10.97 -28.06
C GLU A 16 -102.84 10.42 -28.53
N LYS A 17 -102.43 10.72 -29.76
CA LYS A 17 -101.09 10.36 -30.27
C LYS A 17 -99.96 11.07 -29.50
N ILE A 18 -100.10 12.37 -29.22
CA ILE A 18 -99.11 13.12 -28.42
C ILE A 18 -99.02 12.55 -27.00
N ARG A 19 -100.15 12.20 -26.39
CA ARG A 19 -100.17 11.59 -25.05
C ARG A 19 -99.45 10.25 -25.03
N VAL A 20 -99.69 9.39 -26.02
CA VAL A 20 -99.03 8.10 -26.17
C VAL A 20 -97.52 8.25 -26.38
N ASP A 21 -97.08 9.21 -27.22
CA ASP A 21 -95.66 9.47 -27.44
C ASP A 21 -94.96 10.02 -26.19
N LEU A 22 -95.63 10.90 -25.43
CA LEU A 22 -95.11 11.45 -24.18
C LEU A 22 -95.00 10.36 -23.08
N ASP A 23 -95.99 9.48 -22.98
CA ASP A 23 -95.95 8.34 -22.07
C ASP A 23 -94.81 7.37 -22.44
N ARG A 24 -94.59 7.12 -23.73
CA ARG A 24 -93.46 6.30 -24.20
C ARG A 24 -92.11 6.90 -23.83
N VAL A 25 -91.91 8.20 -24.10
CA VAL A 25 -90.66 8.90 -23.74
C VAL A 25 -90.45 8.91 -22.22
N SER A 26 -91.52 9.13 -21.44
CA SER A 26 -91.47 9.08 -19.98
C SER A 26 -91.05 7.69 -19.47
N GLN A 27 -91.61 6.62 -20.04
CA GLN A 27 -91.23 5.25 -19.72
C GLN A 27 -89.76 4.95 -20.08
N GLU A 28 -89.27 5.41 -21.22
CA GLU A 28 -87.87 5.24 -21.62
C GLU A 28 -86.91 5.96 -20.66
N VAL A 29 -87.24 7.18 -20.23
CA VAL A 29 -86.44 7.94 -19.24
C VAL A 29 -86.44 7.24 -17.89
N VAL A 30 -87.58 6.71 -17.45
CA VAL A 30 -87.69 5.94 -16.20
C VAL A 30 -86.84 4.67 -16.25
N GLU A 31 -86.88 3.91 -17.35
CA GLU A 31 -86.07 2.69 -17.48
C GLU A 31 -84.57 2.99 -17.56
N ARG A 32 -84.15 4.03 -18.32
CA ARG A 32 -82.75 4.47 -18.32
C ARG A 32 -82.28 4.94 -16.94
N SER A 33 -83.14 5.64 -16.21
CA SER A 33 -82.82 6.08 -14.84
C SER A 33 -82.68 4.90 -13.88
N LYS A 34 -83.55 3.88 -13.99
CA LYS A 34 -83.44 2.63 -13.22
C LYS A 34 -82.14 1.89 -13.54
N GLU A 35 -81.76 1.81 -14.82
CA GLU A 35 -80.51 1.17 -15.23
C GLU A 35 -79.29 1.91 -14.67
N LEU A 36 -79.27 3.24 -14.75
CA LEU A 36 -78.19 4.06 -14.21
C LEU A 36 -78.04 3.89 -12.69
N VAL A 37 -79.16 3.87 -11.95
CA VAL A 37 -79.16 3.60 -10.50
C VAL A 37 -78.63 2.19 -10.20
N ARG A 38 -78.97 1.18 -11.01
CA ARG A 38 -78.42 -0.17 -10.85
C ARG A 38 -76.90 -0.19 -11.05
N ARG A 39 -76.39 0.48 -12.09
CA ARG A 39 -74.94 0.59 -12.36
C ARG A 39 -74.21 1.27 -11.21
N TYR A 40 -74.69 2.42 -10.74
CA TYR A 40 -74.06 3.11 -9.60
C TYR A 40 -74.12 2.30 -8.30
N LYS A 41 -75.18 1.52 -8.07
CA LYS A 41 -75.23 0.59 -6.93
C LYS A 41 -74.19 -0.52 -7.05
N GLN A 42 -73.95 -1.04 -8.26
CA GLN A 42 -72.92 -2.05 -8.51
C GLN A 42 -71.51 -1.47 -8.29
N GLU A 43 -71.21 -0.31 -8.86
CA GLU A 43 -69.92 0.38 -8.67
C GLU A 43 -69.68 0.72 -7.19
N ALA A 44 -70.69 1.24 -6.48
CA ALA A 44 -70.57 1.53 -5.05
C ALA A 44 -70.28 0.27 -4.23
N ALA A 45 -70.88 -0.87 -4.58
CA ALA A 45 -70.60 -2.15 -3.93
C ALA A 45 -69.18 -2.65 -4.22
N GLU A 46 -68.68 -2.45 -5.45
CA GLU A 46 -67.30 -2.77 -5.82
C GLU A 46 -66.29 -1.92 -5.05
N TYR A 47 -66.46 -0.60 -5.01
CA TYR A 47 -65.60 0.30 -4.24
C TYR A 47 -65.61 -0.04 -2.74
N LYS A 48 -66.76 -0.43 -2.18
CA LYS A 48 -66.84 -0.89 -0.79
C LYS A 48 -66.00 -2.14 -0.56
N ARG A 49 -66.06 -3.13 -1.45
CA ARG A 49 -65.24 -4.35 -1.36
C ARG A 49 -63.74 -4.04 -1.47
N LEU A 50 -63.35 -3.14 -2.38
CA LEU A 50 -61.96 -2.71 -2.52
C LEU A 50 -61.45 -2.00 -1.25
N ALA A 51 -62.26 -1.12 -0.66
CA ALA A 51 -61.92 -0.44 0.59
C ALA A 51 -61.79 -1.43 1.77
N GLU A 52 -62.64 -2.44 1.85
CA GLU A 52 -62.55 -3.51 2.86
C GLU A 52 -61.30 -4.36 2.67
N ALA A 53 -60.98 -4.75 1.44
CA ALA A 53 -59.77 -5.50 1.12
C ALA A 53 -58.49 -4.72 1.48
N GLU A 54 -58.47 -3.41 1.23
CA GLU A 54 -57.34 -2.55 1.56
C GLU A 54 -57.17 -2.37 3.08
N ARG A 55 -58.27 -2.23 3.82
CA ARG A 55 -58.24 -2.23 5.30
C ARG A 55 -57.66 -3.52 5.85
N GLU A 56 -58.02 -4.66 5.27
CA GLU A 56 -57.50 -5.96 5.69
C GLU A 56 -56.01 -6.11 5.38
N ARG A 57 -55.55 -5.62 4.21
CA ARG A 57 -54.11 -5.55 3.88
C ARG A 57 -53.34 -4.70 4.89
N ARG A 58 -53.86 -3.53 5.25
CA ARG A 58 -53.24 -2.65 6.26
C ARG A 58 -53.15 -3.32 7.64
N ARG A 59 -54.23 -3.96 8.10
CA ARG A 59 -54.22 -4.72 9.37
C ARG A 59 -53.16 -5.81 9.38
N LYS A 60 -53.01 -6.56 8.29
CA LYS A 60 -51.98 -7.59 8.15
C LYS A 60 -50.57 -6.99 8.15
N ALA A 61 -50.36 -5.86 7.48
CA ALA A 61 -49.08 -5.15 7.48
C ALA A 61 -48.71 -4.64 8.87
N GLU A 62 -49.66 -4.02 9.59
CA GLU A 62 -49.44 -3.56 10.97
C GLU A 62 -49.17 -4.73 11.94
N ALA A 63 -49.86 -5.86 11.78
CA ALA A 63 -49.60 -7.05 12.58
C ALA A 63 -48.16 -7.58 12.36
N ARG A 64 -47.68 -7.58 11.11
CA ARG A 64 -46.29 -7.94 10.79
C ARG A 64 -45.28 -6.95 11.40
N LEU A 65 -45.54 -5.65 11.29
CA LEU A 65 -44.68 -4.62 11.90
C LEU A 65 -44.60 -4.78 13.42
N ARG A 66 -45.72 -5.04 14.09
CA ARG A 66 -45.75 -5.34 15.53
C ARG A 66 -44.93 -6.58 15.88
N ALA A 67 -45.01 -7.64 15.06
CA ALA A 67 -44.20 -8.84 15.26
C ALA A 67 -42.69 -8.58 15.11
N CYS A 68 -42.28 -7.84 14.07
CA CYS A 68 -40.88 -7.46 13.87
C CYS A 68 -40.35 -6.59 15.02
N SER A 69 -41.16 -5.65 15.52
CA SER A 69 -40.78 -4.81 16.67
C SER A 69 -40.47 -5.66 17.90
N LYS A 70 -41.31 -6.65 18.22
CA LYS A 70 -41.07 -7.56 19.35
C LYS A 70 -39.75 -8.32 19.22
N LEU A 71 -39.42 -8.80 18.01
CA LEU A 71 -38.15 -9.51 17.77
C LEU A 71 -36.93 -8.59 17.94
N LEU A 72 -37.05 -7.31 17.57
CA LEU A 72 -35.99 -6.32 17.79
C LEU A 72 -35.77 -6.05 19.28
N ASP A 73 -36.86 -5.94 20.05
CA ASP A 73 -36.79 -5.78 21.51
C ASP A 73 -36.13 -7.00 22.16
N GLU A 74 -36.52 -8.21 21.77
CA GLU A 74 -35.92 -9.46 22.24
C GLU A 74 -34.42 -9.54 21.93
N ARG A 75 -34.02 -9.14 20.71
CA ARG A 75 -32.61 -9.07 20.32
C ARG A 75 -31.83 -8.11 21.22
N SER A 76 -32.36 -6.93 21.50
CA SER A 76 -31.70 -5.94 22.37
C SER A 76 -31.47 -6.48 23.78
N VAL A 77 -32.44 -7.22 24.33
CA VAL A 77 -32.30 -7.88 25.63
C VAL A 77 -31.21 -8.96 25.61
N LEU A 78 -31.15 -9.77 24.56
CA LEU A 78 -30.11 -10.79 24.40
C LEU A 78 -28.71 -10.19 24.26
N GLU A 79 -28.57 -9.13 23.48
CA GLU A 79 -27.30 -8.40 23.33
C GLU A 79 -26.82 -7.83 24.66
N SER A 80 -27.72 -7.26 25.47
CA SER A 80 -27.40 -6.78 26.82
C SER A 80 -26.96 -7.91 27.75
N LYS A 81 -27.65 -9.06 27.74
CA LYS A 81 -27.25 -10.24 28.52
C LYS A 81 -25.87 -10.76 28.12
N LEU A 82 -25.60 -10.87 26.82
CA LEU A 82 -24.30 -11.31 26.32
C LEU A 82 -23.19 -10.34 26.77
N GLY A 83 -23.44 -9.03 26.66
CA GLY A 83 -22.52 -7.99 27.12
C GLY A 83 -22.21 -8.07 28.62
N SER A 84 -23.15 -8.54 29.44
CA SER A 84 -22.92 -8.74 30.88
C SER A 84 -22.12 -10.00 31.22
N LEU A 85 -22.23 -11.06 30.40
CA LEU A 85 -21.55 -12.34 30.65
C LEU A 85 -20.09 -12.35 30.18
N ILE A 86 -19.76 -11.58 29.13
CA ILE A 86 -18.40 -11.54 28.57
C ILE A 86 -17.35 -11.09 29.60
N PRO A 87 -17.54 -10.00 30.38
CA PRO A 87 -16.56 -9.56 31.36
C PRO A 87 -16.28 -10.60 32.45
N ASP A 88 -17.31 -11.34 32.88
CA ASP A 88 -17.17 -12.37 33.92
C ASP A 88 -16.42 -13.60 33.39
N ALA A 89 -16.69 -14.00 32.15
CA ALA A 89 -15.96 -15.07 31.47
C ALA A 89 -14.48 -14.70 31.25
N VAL A 90 -14.19 -13.46 30.85
CA VAL A 90 -12.82 -12.96 30.68
C VAL A 90 -12.07 -12.96 32.02
N ARG A 91 -12.69 -12.43 33.10
CA ARG A 91 -12.09 -12.47 34.44
C ARG A 91 -11.85 -13.89 34.95
N ALA A 92 -12.77 -14.81 34.70
CA ALA A 92 -12.60 -16.20 35.10
C ALA A 92 -11.40 -16.87 34.40
N TRP A 93 -11.14 -16.49 33.14
CA TRP A 93 -10.01 -17.00 32.37
C TRP A 93 -8.67 -16.40 32.81
N GLU A 94 -8.61 -15.10 33.10
CA GLU A 94 -7.40 -14.42 33.60
C GLU A 94 -6.93 -14.95 34.96
N ASN A 95 -7.87 -15.41 35.80
CA ASN A 95 -7.56 -15.93 37.13
C ASN A 95 -7.26 -17.44 37.16
N LEU A 96 -7.22 -18.11 35.99
CA LEU A 96 -6.89 -19.52 35.93
C LEU A 96 -5.36 -19.67 36.10
N PRO A 97 -4.87 -20.47 37.08
CA PRO A 97 -3.44 -20.68 37.24
C PRO A 97 -2.87 -21.31 35.96
N LEU A 98 -1.78 -20.71 35.46
CA LEU A 98 -1.06 -21.25 34.31
C LEU A 98 -0.66 -22.72 34.58
N PRO A 99 -0.80 -23.62 33.61
CA PRO A 99 -0.38 -25.00 33.76
C PRO A 99 1.08 -25.09 34.27
N PRO A 100 1.42 -26.04 35.15
CA PRO A 100 2.77 -26.14 35.72
C PRO A 100 3.87 -26.29 34.65
N GLU A 101 3.53 -26.83 33.48
CA GLU A 101 4.42 -26.91 32.31
C GLU A 101 4.72 -25.54 31.70
N THR A 102 3.75 -24.62 31.61
CA THR A 102 4.00 -23.28 31.04
C THR A 102 4.83 -22.43 31.99
N SER A 103 4.63 -22.54 33.31
CA SER A 103 5.48 -21.88 34.31
C SER A 103 6.91 -22.43 34.34
N ARG A 104 7.11 -23.70 33.97
CA ARG A 104 8.45 -24.27 33.78
C ARG A 104 9.09 -23.73 32.50
N LEU A 105 8.38 -23.75 31.38
CA LEU A 105 8.86 -23.25 30.10
C LEU A 105 9.18 -21.75 30.14
N GLN A 106 8.41 -20.94 30.87
CA GLN A 106 8.70 -19.51 31.07
C GLN A 106 10.03 -19.31 31.80
N ARG A 107 10.30 -20.10 32.86
CA ARG A 107 11.59 -20.02 33.57
C ARG A 107 12.76 -20.50 32.72
N GLU A 108 12.56 -21.55 31.92
CA GLU A 108 13.57 -22.03 30.97
C GLU A 108 13.85 -20.99 29.87
N LEU A 109 12.82 -20.27 29.40
CA LEU A 109 12.97 -19.17 28.45
C LEU A 109 13.73 -17.98 29.06
N GLU A 110 13.34 -17.53 30.26
CA GLU A 110 14.02 -16.44 30.96
C GLU A 110 15.50 -16.75 31.20
N ALA A 111 15.83 -18.00 31.56
CA ALA A 111 17.21 -18.44 31.72
C ALA A 111 17.98 -18.41 30.39
N ALA A 112 17.38 -18.92 29.31
CA ALA A 112 18.00 -18.92 27.99
C ALA A 112 18.19 -17.50 27.41
N GLU A 113 17.25 -16.58 27.67
CA GLU A 113 17.37 -15.17 27.29
C GLU A 113 18.52 -14.49 28.04
N LYS A 114 18.65 -14.75 29.35
CA LYS A 114 19.77 -14.24 30.14
C LYS A 114 21.11 -14.77 29.65
N ASP A 115 21.19 -16.06 29.31
CA ASP A 115 22.39 -16.66 28.75
C ASP A 115 22.74 -16.06 27.38
N ARG A 116 21.75 -15.87 26.50
CA ARG A 116 21.91 -15.20 25.20
C ARG A 116 22.48 -13.79 25.37
N ASP A 117 21.94 -13.01 26.30
CA ASP A 117 22.38 -11.64 26.53
C ASP A 117 23.81 -11.61 27.09
N ALA A 118 24.16 -12.55 27.98
CA ALA A 118 25.55 -12.71 28.45
C ALA A 118 26.52 -13.08 27.32
N PHE A 119 26.11 -13.95 26.39
CA PHE A 119 26.91 -14.29 25.21
C PHE A 119 27.06 -13.10 24.25
N ALA A 120 26.03 -12.28 24.08
CA ALA A 120 26.09 -11.09 23.25
C ALA A 120 27.10 -10.07 23.80
N GLU A 121 27.13 -9.86 25.12
CA GLU A 121 28.13 -9.01 25.78
C GLU A 121 29.55 -9.56 25.60
N LEU A 122 29.76 -10.86 25.81
CA LEU A 122 31.08 -11.49 25.58
C LEU A 122 31.54 -11.35 24.12
N LEU A 123 30.62 -11.50 23.16
CA LEU A 123 30.91 -11.32 21.74
C LEU A 123 31.30 -9.87 21.44
N ASN A 124 30.62 -8.90 22.05
CA ASN A 124 30.94 -7.48 21.88
C ASN A 124 32.34 -7.16 22.45
N THR A 125 32.66 -7.63 23.65
CA THR A 125 34.01 -7.49 24.22
C THR A 125 35.07 -8.13 23.33
N ALA A 126 34.83 -9.35 22.83
CA ALA A 126 35.77 -10.02 21.93
C ALA A 126 35.94 -9.28 20.59
N ALA A 127 34.88 -8.68 20.05
CA ALA A 127 34.94 -7.85 18.87
C ALA A 127 35.75 -6.58 19.12
N GLU A 128 35.54 -5.91 20.25
CA GLU A 128 36.32 -4.74 20.66
C GLU A 128 37.82 -5.05 20.81
N GLU A 129 38.16 -6.19 21.43
CA GLU A 129 39.54 -6.67 21.56
C GLU A 129 40.17 -6.98 20.20
N ARG A 130 39.43 -7.67 19.31
CA ARG A 130 39.87 -7.95 17.94
C ARG A 130 40.13 -6.65 17.18
N ASP A 131 39.20 -5.70 17.25
CA ASP A 131 39.31 -4.43 16.54
C ASP A 131 40.43 -3.57 17.11
N ALA A 132 40.70 -3.64 18.42
CA ALA A 132 41.88 -3.05 19.04
C ALA A 132 43.19 -3.69 18.52
N ALA A 133 43.22 -5.02 18.38
CA ALA A 133 44.38 -5.73 17.83
C ALA A 133 44.61 -5.39 16.35
N LEU A 134 43.55 -5.30 15.55
CA LEU A 134 43.62 -4.86 14.15
C LEU A 134 44.14 -3.42 14.06
N ARG A 135 43.61 -2.48 14.87
CA ARG A 135 44.11 -1.11 14.94
C ARG A 135 45.60 -1.04 15.32
N ALA A 136 46.04 -1.83 16.29
CA ALA A 136 47.44 -1.90 16.69
C ALA A 136 48.34 -2.42 15.56
N ARG A 137 47.90 -3.48 14.86
CA ARG A 137 48.59 -4.02 13.69
C ARG A 137 48.68 -2.99 12.56
N ASP A 138 47.58 -2.34 12.24
CA ASP A 138 47.51 -1.39 11.12
C ASP A 138 48.30 -0.12 11.42
N ALA A 139 48.36 0.34 12.68
CA ALA A 139 49.25 1.41 13.11
C ALA A 139 50.74 1.05 12.96
N VAL A 140 51.11 -0.22 13.19
CA VAL A 140 52.47 -0.71 12.92
C VAL A 140 52.75 -0.72 11.42
N ILE A 141 51.81 -1.19 10.60
CA ILE A 141 51.93 -1.17 9.12
C ILE A 141 52.10 0.26 8.61
N ALA A 142 51.27 1.20 9.08
CA ALA A 142 51.34 2.61 8.69
C ALA A 142 52.67 3.28 9.09
N ARG A 143 53.26 2.91 10.24
CA ARG A 143 54.60 3.38 10.65
C ARG A 143 55.73 2.80 9.80
N LEU A 144 55.52 1.62 9.21
CA LEU A 144 56.49 0.95 8.35
C LEU A 144 56.37 1.37 6.87
N GLN A 145 55.28 2.05 6.49
CA GLN A 145 55.10 2.57 5.13
C GLN A 145 55.61 4.02 4.99
N PRO A 146 56.47 4.33 4.00
CA PRO A 146 56.85 5.71 3.72
C PRO A 146 55.65 6.50 3.16
N ARG A 147 55.38 7.68 3.74
CA ARG A 147 54.31 8.61 3.32
C ARG A 147 54.46 9.00 1.84
N GLN A 148 53.46 8.65 1.03
CA GLN A 148 53.28 9.12 -0.35
C GLN A 148 51.83 9.64 -0.47
N ASP A 149 51.56 10.78 0.16
CA ASP A 149 50.21 11.33 0.28
C ASP A 149 49.94 12.33 -0.87
N ASP A 150 49.01 11.93 -1.75
CA ASP A 150 48.06 12.73 -2.57
C ASP A 150 47.67 12.00 -3.86
N GLU A 151 48.51 11.10 -4.39
CA GLU A 151 48.21 10.33 -5.62
C GLU A 151 47.61 8.93 -5.36
N GLN A 152 47.68 8.40 -4.14
CA GLN A 152 47.33 7.00 -3.86
C GLN A 152 45.82 6.68 -3.85
N PRO A 153 44.93 7.49 -3.24
CA PRO A 153 43.49 7.17 -3.18
C PRO A 153 42.85 7.10 -4.57
N LEU A 154 43.15 8.09 -5.43
CA LEU A 154 42.64 8.16 -6.79
C LEU A 154 43.13 6.97 -7.65
N LYS A 155 44.38 6.54 -7.46
CA LYS A 155 44.92 5.36 -8.15
C LYS A 155 44.24 4.07 -7.68
N ALA A 156 43.92 3.93 -6.40
CA ALA A 156 43.24 2.76 -5.86
C ALA A 156 41.79 2.66 -6.38
N GLU A 157 41.04 3.77 -6.36
CA GLU A 157 39.68 3.83 -6.92
C GLU A 157 39.66 3.47 -8.41
N GLN A 158 40.58 4.04 -9.19
CA GLN A 158 40.66 3.78 -10.62
C GLN A 158 41.10 2.33 -10.93
N ALA A 159 41.98 1.76 -10.12
CA ALA A 159 42.38 0.35 -10.23
C ALA A 159 41.20 -0.57 -9.91
N LEU A 160 40.41 -0.25 -8.87
CA LEU A 160 39.21 -0.98 -8.53
C LEU A 160 38.17 -0.87 -9.65
N LYS A 161 37.89 0.34 -10.17
CA LYS A 161 37.00 0.52 -11.32
C LYS A 161 37.38 -0.41 -12.48
N THR A 162 38.66 -0.44 -12.85
CA THR A 162 39.17 -1.31 -13.92
C THR A 162 38.91 -2.79 -13.63
N ARG A 163 39.08 -3.21 -12.36
CA ARG A 163 38.80 -4.59 -11.93
C ARG A 163 37.31 -4.94 -11.99
N LEU A 164 36.43 -3.96 -11.78
CA LEU A 164 34.98 -4.13 -11.85
C LEU A 164 34.45 -4.13 -13.29
N GLU A 165 35.24 -3.70 -14.27
CA GLU A 165 34.79 -3.66 -15.66
C GLU A 165 34.47 -5.05 -16.20
N SER A 166 33.38 -5.14 -16.94
CA SER A 166 32.93 -6.38 -17.57
C SER A 166 32.13 -6.09 -18.83
N SER A 167 32.04 -7.07 -19.72
CA SER A 167 31.23 -7.02 -20.93
C SER A 167 29.73 -7.09 -20.68
N SER A 168 29.29 -7.41 -19.44
CA SER A 168 27.88 -7.46 -19.04
C SER A 168 27.63 -6.75 -17.70
N PHE A 169 26.41 -6.24 -17.49
CA PHE A 169 26.05 -5.60 -16.21
C PHE A 169 26.11 -6.60 -15.05
N ARG A 170 25.60 -7.82 -15.28
CA ARG A 170 25.73 -8.93 -14.33
C ARG A 170 27.18 -9.20 -13.98
N GLY A 171 28.08 -9.12 -14.95
CA GLY A 171 29.51 -9.26 -14.73
C GLY A 171 30.06 -8.18 -13.81
N VAL A 172 29.71 -6.90 -14.04
CA VAL A 172 30.14 -5.79 -13.17
C VAL A 172 29.66 -5.99 -11.73
N LEU A 173 28.40 -6.36 -11.53
CA LEU A 173 27.85 -6.61 -10.19
C LEU A 173 28.50 -7.82 -9.50
N ARG A 174 28.82 -8.88 -10.26
CA ARG A 174 29.55 -10.05 -9.72
C ARG A 174 30.98 -9.70 -9.33
N GLN A 175 31.67 -8.89 -10.12
CA GLN A 175 33.01 -8.41 -9.75
C GLN A 175 32.94 -7.59 -8.46
N ALA A 176 31.91 -6.75 -8.31
CA ALA A 176 31.73 -5.99 -7.08
C ALA A 176 31.46 -6.91 -5.87
N GLN A 177 30.62 -7.95 -6.01
CA GLN A 177 30.43 -8.95 -4.95
C GLN A 177 31.73 -9.65 -4.52
N GLN A 178 32.70 -9.77 -5.43
CA GLN A 178 33.98 -10.45 -5.16
C GLN A 178 35.07 -9.52 -4.62
N HIS A 179 35.05 -8.25 -5.02
CA HIS A 179 36.17 -7.33 -4.78
C HIS A 179 35.84 -6.15 -3.86
N CYS A 180 34.56 -5.89 -3.59
CA CYS A 180 34.13 -4.79 -2.73
C CYS A 180 33.61 -5.35 -1.40
N SER A 181 34.46 -5.33 -0.37
CA SER A 181 34.12 -5.86 0.96
C SER A 181 33.06 -5.05 1.70
N SER A 182 32.91 -3.77 1.36
CA SER A 182 32.00 -2.84 2.02
C SER A 182 30.66 -2.73 1.28
N LEU A 183 30.49 -3.45 0.15
CA LEU A 183 29.27 -3.45 -0.65
C LEU A 183 28.55 -4.79 -0.53
N VAL A 184 27.29 -4.74 -0.11
CA VAL A 184 26.41 -5.91 -0.10
C VAL A 184 25.44 -5.84 -1.27
N ILE A 185 25.64 -6.70 -2.27
CA ILE A 185 24.76 -6.74 -3.45
C ILE A 185 23.60 -7.72 -3.22
N THR A 186 22.42 -7.18 -2.90
CA THR A 186 21.16 -7.94 -2.80
C THR A 186 20.25 -7.78 -4.01
N ALA A 187 20.63 -6.91 -4.95
CA ALA A 187 19.93 -6.68 -6.20
C ALA A 187 19.77 -7.96 -7.03
N ASP A 188 18.60 -8.12 -7.65
CA ASP A 188 18.37 -9.18 -8.62
C ASP A 188 19.18 -8.91 -9.90
N LEU A 189 20.16 -9.76 -10.14
CA LEU A 189 21.05 -9.66 -11.31
C LEU A 189 20.32 -9.87 -12.64
N ASP A 190 19.11 -10.43 -12.63
CA ASP A 190 18.33 -10.66 -13.84
C ASP A 190 17.59 -9.41 -14.32
N GLU A 191 17.36 -8.41 -13.46
CA GLU A 191 16.76 -7.12 -13.88
C GLU A 191 17.66 -6.37 -14.87
N THR A 192 18.98 -6.62 -14.84
CA THR A 192 19.93 -5.99 -15.75
C THR A 192 19.81 -6.48 -17.19
N LYS A 193 19.12 -7.61 -17.45
CA LYS A 193 19.00 -8.21 -18.79
C LYS A 193 18.36 -7.25 -19.79
N LYS A 194 17.38 -6.45 -19.36
CA LYS A 194 16.69 -5.46 -20.20
C LYS A 194 17.62 -4.37 -20.72
N LEU A 195 18.68 -4.07 -19.97
CA LEU A 195 19.65 -3.03 -20.30
C LEU A 195 20.75 -3.50 -21.26
N GLU A 196 21.00 -4.81 -21.30
CA GLU A 196 22.21 -5.38 -21.91
C GLU A 196 22.32 -5.09 -23.42
N HIS A 197 21.18 -5.09 -24.12
CA HIS A 197 21.11 -4.87 -25.56
C HIS A 197 20.98 -3.41 -25.97
N HIS A 198 20.93 -2.48 -25.02
CA HIS A 198 20.77 -1.07 -25.33
C HIS A 198 22.08 -0.49 -25.90
N GLN A 199 21.98 0.42 -26.88
CA GLN A 199 23.15 1.05 -27.52
C GLN A 199 24.10 1.75 -26.54
N LYS A 200 23.57 2.27 -25.42
CA LYS A 200 24.34 2.93 -24.35
C LYS A 200 24.85 1.96 -23.27
N ALA A 201 24.58 0.66 -23.39
CA ALA A 201 24.97 -0.33 -22.38
C ALA A 201 26.47 -0.33 -22.05
N PRO A 202 27.42 -0.23 -23.01
CA PRO A 202 28.84 -0.15 -22.68
C PRO A 202 29.19 1.05 -21.79
N HIS A 203 28.61 2.21 -22.11
CA HIS A 203 28.81 3.43 -21.32
C HIS A 203 28.22 3.29 -19.90
N TRP A 204 27.01 2.74 -19.79
CA TRP A 204 26.38 2.50 -18.49
C TRP A 204 27.10 1.45 -17.66
N ARG A 205 27.70 0.41 -18.26
CA ARG A 205 28.55 -0.57 -17.55
C ARG A 205 29.79 0.09 -16.97
N SER A 206 30.48 0.92 -17.77
CA SER A 206 31.65 1.67 -17.28
C SER A 206 31.28 2.64 -16.16
N ARG A 207 30.13 3.31 -16.28
CA ARG A 207 29.61 4.21 -15.23
C ARG A 207 29.19 3.45 -13.97
N LEU A 208 28.59 2.28 -14.12
CA LEU A 208 28.27 1.40 -12.99
C LEU A 208 29.55 0.97 -12.26
N ALA A 209 30.57 0.51 -12.98
CA ALA A 209 31.86 0.15 -12.39
C ALA A 209 32.50 1.33 -11.63
N ALA A 210 32.49 2.54 -12.21
CA ALA A 210 32.95 3.77 -11.55
C ALA A 210 32.15 4.08 -10.28
N THR A 211 30.83 3.92 -10.35
CA THR A 211 29.92 4.17 -9.23
C THR A 211 30.20 3.22 -8.07
N LEU A 212 30.34 1.92 -8.34
CA LEU A 212 30.64 0.91 -7.33
C LEU A 212 32.02 1.12 -6.70
N ALA A 213 33.03 1.50 -7.50
CA ALA A 213 34.35 1.83 -6.96
C ALA A 213 34.29 3.04 -6.02
N ALA A 214 33.60 4.11 -6.40
CA ALA A 214 33.41 5.30 -5.55
C ALA A 214 32.64 4.96 -4.26
N MET A 215 31.62 4.10 -4.35
CA MET A 215 30.85 3.64 -3.18
C MET A 215 31.72 2.83 -2.21
N GLN A 216 32.60 1.95 -2.71
CA GLN A 216 33.55 1.21 -1.88
C GLN A 216 34.49 2.17 -1.15
N ALA A 217 35.09 3.13 -1.88
CA ALA A 217 36.02 4.09 -1.31
C ALA A 217 35.36 5.00 -0.26
N TYR A 218 34.13 5.44 -0.53
CA TYR A 218 33.33 6.19 0.45
C TYR A 218 33.12 5.40 1.76
N ALA A 219 32.72 4.12 1.65
CA ALA A 219 32.51 3.29 2.82
C ALA A 219 33.81 3.04 3.59
N GLU A 220 34.91 2.74 2.88
CA GLU A 220 36.25 2.57 3.47
C GLU A 220 36.74 3.85 4.16
N ALA A 221 36.56 5.02 3.53
CA ALA A 221 36.95 6.31 4.10
C ALA A 221 36.21 6.60 5.42
N LYS A 222 34.89 6.32 5.47
CA LYS A 222 34.13 6.43 6.72
C LYS A 222 34.59 5.44 7.78
N ASP A 223 34.91 4.22 7.39
CA ASP A 223 35.36 3.19 8.32
C ASP A 223 36.73 3.54 8.92
N VAL A 224 37.66 4.06 8.10
CA VAL A 224 38.95 4.59 8.54
C VAL A 224 38.77 5.78 9.50
N ALA A 225 37.88 6.72 9.18
CA ALA A 225 37.60 7.86 10.05
C ALA A 225 37.09 7.42 11.44
N ARG A 226 36.25 6.37 11.49
CA ARG A 226 35.79 5.77 12.75
C ARG A 226 36.90 5.03 13.49
N ALA A 227 37.72 4.27 12.79
CA ALA A 227 38.85 3.55 13.38
C ALA A 227 39.85 4.49 14.04
N GLN A 228 39.96 5.74 13.56
CA GLN A 228 40.77 6.80 14.13
C GLN A 228 40.10 7.53 15.33
N GLY A 229 38.93 7.08 15.78
CA GLY A 229 38.22 7.64 16.94
C GLY A 229 37.42 8.91 16.65
N GLY A 230 37.30 9.31 15.38
CA GLY A 230 36.48 10.43 14.94
C GLY A 230 35.09 10.00 14.45
N ARG A 231 34.15 10.94 14.39
CA ARG A 231 33.02 10.81 13.47
C ARG A 231 33.46 11.27 12.09
N ALA A 232 32.95 10.65 11.04
CA ALA A 232 33.07 11.16 9.69
C ALA A 232 32.57 12.62 9.68
N GLY A 233 33.39 13.56 9.19
CA GLY A 233 33.05 14.98 9.16
C GLY A 233 31.91 15.28 8.17
N PRO A 234 31.47 16.55 8.09
CA PRO A 234 30.38 16.95 7.19
C PRO A 234 30.66 16.59 5.72
N GLU A 235 31.91 16.52 5.31
CA GLU A 235 32.38 16.10 3.99
C GLU A 235 32.05 14.64 3.65
N MET A 236 31.80 13.78 4.65
CA MET A 236 31.46 12.37 4.49
C MET A 236 30.07 12.03 5.05
N ALA A 237 29.23 13.04 5.32
CA ALA A 237 27.89 12.85 5.87
C ALA A 237 26.94 12.02 4.98
N SER A 238 27.21 11.96 3.67
CA SER A 238 26.54 11.08 2.70
C SER A 238 27.48 10.79 1.54
N LEU A 239 27.18 9.77 0.73
CA LEU A 239 27.90 9.51 -0.53
C LEU A 239 27.93 10.76 -1.42
N LYS A 240 26.83 11.53 -1.43
CA LYS A 240 26.74 12.78 -2.17
C LYS A 240 27.77 13.80 -1.66
N ALA A 241 27.86 13.99 -0.34
CA ALA A 241 28.83 14.90 0.26
C ALA A 241 30.28 14.47 -0.04
N TYR A 242 30.57 13.16 0.03
CA TYR A 242 31.89 12.63 -0.30
C TYR A 242 32.28 12.97 -1.74
N CYS A 243 31.40 12.66 -2.70
CA CYS A 243 31.63 12.97 -4.11
C CYS A 243 31.77 14.47 -4.42
N ALA A 244 31.24 15.36 -3.58
CA ALA A 244 31.36 16.81 -3.73
C ALA A 244 32.73 17.35 -3.29
N ASN A 245 33.37 16.65 -2.36
CA ASN A 245 34.65 17.05 -1.75
C ASN A 245 35.86 16.34 -2.38
N GLU A 246 35.62 15.32 -3.21
CA GLU A 246 36.67 14.67 -3.99
C GLU A 246 37.11 15.54 -5.19
N PRO A 247 38.42 15.80 -5.38
CA PRO A 247 38.92 16.62 -6.49
C PRO A 247 38.61 16.03 -7.88
N PHE A 248 38.67 14.71 -8.01
CA PHE A 248 38.47 13.99 -9.27
C PHE A 248 37.54 12.78 -9.07
N PRO A 249 36.25 13.00 -8.76
CA PRO A 249 35.37 11.92 -8.35
C PRO A 249 35.00 11.03 -9.53
N LEU A 250 35.11 9.71 -9.34
CA LEU A 250 34.58 8.72 -10.30
C LEU A 250 33.06 8.80 -10.45
N LEU A 251 32.38 9.28 -9.41
CA LEU A 251 30.94 9.51 -9.35
C LEU A 251 30.67 10.99 -9.11
N ALA A 252 30.13 11.70 -10.10
CA ALA A 252 29.75 13.09 -9.92
C ALA A 252 28.60 13.23 -8.90
N GLU A 253 28.73 14.16 -7.95
CA GLU A 253 27.73 14.47 -6.90
C GLU A 253 26.31 14.59 -7.48
N GLY A 254 26.15 15.30 -8.60
CA GLY A 254 24.85 15.52 -9.23
C GLY A 254 24.15 14.23 -9.69
N LYS A 255 24.84 13.09 -9.74
CA LYS A 255 24.24 11.78 -10.03
C LYS A 255 23.63 11.11 -8.81
N VAL A 256 24.05 11.49 -7.61
CA VAL A 256 23.53 10.97 -6.33
C VAL A 256 22.28 11.76 -5.95
N VAL A 257 21.18 11.04 -5.76
CA VAL A 257 19.87 11.61 -5.44
C VAL A 257 19.44 11.07 -4.08
N LEU A 258 19.40 11.96 -3.07
CA LEU A 258 19.10 11.59 -1.68
C LEU A 258 17.59 11.41 -1.41
N SER A 259 16.73 11.86 -2.31
CA SER A 259 15.27 11.71 -2.16
C SER A 259 14.58 11.58 -3.51
N GLU A 260 13.54 10.77 -3.57
CA GLU A 260 12.65 10.72 -4.73
C GLU A 260 11.56 11.79 -4.64
N GLY A 261 10.98 12.13 -5.80
CA GLY A 261 9.84 13.05 -5.88
C GLY A 261 8.69 12.63 -4.94
N GLN A 262 7.92 13.60 -4.45
CA GLN A 262 6.91 13.42 -3.39
C GLN A 262 5.97 12.23 -3.63
N THR A 263 5.56 11.97 -4.88
CA THR A 263 4.64 10.89 -5.24
C THR A 263 5.24 9.48 -5.10
N ALA A 264 6.54 9.33 -5.34
CA ALA A 264 7.26 8.07 -5.18
C ALA A 264 7.55 7.76 -3.70
N SER A 265 7.85 8.80 -2.92
CA SER A 265 8.17 8.69 -1.49
C SER A 265 6.94 8.54 -0.57
N SER A 266 5.76 9.06 -0.96
CA SER A 266 4.57 9.10 -0.09
C SER A 266 3.53 8.01 -0.37
N SER A 267 3.45 7.48 -1.60
CA SER A 267 2.42 6.49 -1.95
C SER A 267 2.80 5.06 -1.52
N PRO A 268 1.84 4.23 -1.06
CA PRO A 268 2.10 2.83 -0.72
C PRO A 268 2.71 2.03 -1.89
N ARG A 269 2.26 2.31 -3.12
CA ARG A 269 2.78 1.67 -4.35
C ARG A 269 4.21 2.11 -4.65
N GLY A 270 4.53 3.40 -4.46
CA GLY A 270 5.88 3.93 -4.59
C GLY A 270 6.83 3.26 -3.60
N LYS A 271 6.48 3.27 -2.31
CA LYS A 271 7.26 2.60 -1.26
C LYS A 271 7.47 1.11 -1.52
N ALA A 272 6.43 0.40 -1.96
CA ALA A 272 6.53 -1.02 -2.28
C ALA A 272 7.56 -1.31 -3.40
N GLN A 273 7.62 -0.46 -4.43
CA GLN A 273 8.60 -0.60 -5.52
C GLN A 273 10.04 -0.28 -5.10
N ARG A 274 10.23 0.48 -4.02
CA ARG A 274 11.55 0.81 -3.45
C ARG A 274 11.90 -0.04 -2.23
N THR A 275 11.09 -1.06 -1.92
CA THR A 275 11.37 -1.98 -0.82
C THR A 275 12.16 -3.16 -1.33
N PHE A 276 13.46 -3.18 -1.04
CA PHE A 276 14.38 -4.22 -1.51
C PHE A 276 14.86 -5.10 -0.38
N ARG A 277 15.43 -6.25 -0.74
CA ARG A 277 16.02 -7.19 0.23
C ARG A 277 17.26 -6.59 0.86
N VAL A 278 17.43 -6.80 2.16
CA VAL A 278 18.66 -6.48 2.90
C VAL A 278 18.97 -7.62 3.86
N PRO A 279 20.24 -7.80 4.30
CA PRO A 279 20.55 -8.76 5.35
C PRO A 279 19.78 -8.48 6.64
N GLU A 280 19.43 -9.53 7.40
CA GLU A 280 18.63 -9.39 8.62
C GLU A 280 19.34 -8.59 9.72
N HIS A 281 20.67 -8.62 9.76
CA HIS A 281 21.46 -7.79 10.69
C HIS A 281 21.41 -6.29 10.34
N ILE A 282 21.02 -5.92 9.11
CA ILE A 282 20.80 -4.53 8.69
C ILE A 282 19.36 -4.09 9.00
N ALA A 283 18.39 -4.96 8.74
CA ALA A 283 17.00 -4.75 9.12
C ALA A 283 16.34 -6.10 9.46
N PRO A 284 15.75 -6.27 10.66
CA PRO A 284 15.18 -7.56 11.09
C PRO A 284 14.10 -8.13 10.17
N SER A 285 13.42 -7.29 9.38
CA SER A 285 12.41 -7.70 8.40
C SER A 285 13.00 -8.34 7.13
N GLY A 286 14.32 -8.29 6.95
CA GLY A 286 15.01 -8.68 5.71
C GLY A 286 14.74 -7.73 4.53
N LYS A 287 14.09 -6.59 4.75
CA LYS A 287 13.71 -5.62 3.72
C LYS A 287 13.83 -4.16 4.19
N ALA A 288 14.27 -3.28 3.31
CA ALA A 288 14.36 -1.84 3.58
C ALA A 288 13.87 -1.01 2.39
N VAL A 289 13.31 0.17 2.68
CA VAL A 289 12.93 1.15 1.65
C VAL A 289 14.18 1.96 1.26
N MET A 290 14.56 1.92 -0.01
CA MET A 290 15.73 2.62 -0.56
C MET A 290 15.28 3.75 -1.50
N VAL A 291 15.10 4.94 -0.95
CA VAL A 291 14.76 6.15 -1.72
C VAL A 291 15.99 6.78 -2.37
N GLU A 292 17.17 6.57 -1.78
CA GLU A 292 18.42 7.04 -2.34
C GLU A 292 18.77 6.26 -3.60
N HIS A 293 19.15 6.99 -4.64
CA HIS A 293 19.50 6.37 -5.90
C HIS A 293 20.52 7.16 -6.71
N ILE A 294 21.19 6.45 -7.61
CA ILE A 294 22.21 6.99 -8.49
C ILE A 294 21.73 6.90 -9.94
N ARG A 295 21.89 8.01 -10.66
CA ARG A 295 21.59 8.11 -12.09
C ARG A 295 22.73 7.54 -12.91
N ILE A 296 22.59 6.28 -13.34
CA ILE A 296 23.56 5.63 -14.22
C ILE A 296 23.33 6.03 -15.68
N GLY A 297 22.07 6.22 -16.07
CA GLY A 297 21.72 6.87 -17.33
C GLY A 297 20.78 8.06 -17.15
N ASP A 298 20.82 8.96 -18.14
CA ASP A 298 19.93 10.11 -18.24
C ASP A 298 19.14 10.08 -19.55
N GLY A 299 18.08 10.90 -19.61
CA GLY A 299 17.25 11.09 -20.80
C GLY A 299 16.09 10.10 -20.85
N ALA A 300 15.75 9.65 -22.05
CA ALA A 300 14.63 8.75 -22.29
C ALA A 300 14.85 7.37 -21.60
N PRO A 301 13.75 6.67 -21.25
CA PRO A 301 13.82 5.29 -20.78
C PRO A 301 14.71 4.41 -21.68
N PRO A 302 15.48 3.47 -21.10
CA PRO A 302 15.32 2.93 -19.75
C PRO A 302 15.93 3.76 -18.61
N ALA A 303 16.75 4.77 -18.90
CA ALA A 303 17.38 5.69 -17.93
C ALA A 303 17.83 5.03 -16.58
N PRO A 304 18.78 4.07 -16.61
CA PRO A 304 19.03 3.15 -15.51
C PRO A 304 19.33 3.83 -14.17
N ARG A 305 18.79 3.27 -13.09
CA ARG A 305 18.98 3.73 -11.71
C ARG A 305 19.51 2.62 -10.83
N LEU A 306 20.42 2.98 -9.92
CA LEU A 306 20.91 2.11 -8.85
C LEU A 306 20.32 2.62 -7.54
N HIS A 307 19.58 1.79 -6.81
CA HIS A 307 19.09 2.12 -5.47
C HIS A 307 19.96 1.45 -4.43
N TYR A 308 20.28 2.20 -3.38
CA TYR A 308 21.13 1.72 -2.29
C TYR A 308 20.62 2.19 -0.93
N LEU A 309 21.06 1.49 0.11
CA LEU A 309 20.92 1.87 1.50
C LEU A 309 22.31 2.15 2.06
N ASP A 310 22.50 3.36 2.58
CA ASP A 310 23.68 3.73 3.36
C ASP A 310 23.49 3.30 4.82
N ASP A 311 24.11 2.19 5.19
CA ASP A 311 24.22 1.73 6.58
C ASP A 311 25.65 1.90 7.11
N THR A 312 26.45 2.74 6.44
CA THR A 312 27.86 2.88 6.80
C THR A 312 28.00 3.35 8.23
N ASP A 313 27.13 4.22 8.76
CA ASP A 313 27.17 4.73 10.15
C ASP A 313 26.94 3.70 11.24
N ARG A 314 26.38 2.55 10.91
CA ARG A 314 26.15 1.48 11.88
C ARG A 314 26.98 0.23 11.60
N SER A 315 26.98 -0.26 10.36
CA SER A 315 27.66 -1.50 9.97
C SER A 315 28.92 -1.30 9.13
N GLY A 316 29.17 -0.09 8.64
CA GLY A 316 30.22 0.16 7.65
C GLY A 316 29.85 -0.26 6.22
N LEU A 317 28.62 -0.72 5.99
CA LEU A 317 28.21 -1.31 4.71
C LEU A 317 27.26 -0.43 3.90
N LEU A 318 27.37 -0.53 2.58
CA LEU A 318 26.37 -0.06 1.62
C LEU A 318 25.64 -1.25 1.03
N VAL A 319 24.31 -1.25 1.09
CA VAL A 319 23.50 -2.32 0.50
C VAL A 319 22.94 -1.87 -0.84
N ILE A 320 23.25 -2.60 -1.91
CA ILE A 320 22.74 -2.33 -3.26
C ILE A 320 21.53 -3.22 -3.50
N GLY A 321 20.34 -2.63 -3.35
CA GLY A 321 19.07 -3.35 -3.42
C GLY A 321 18.48 -3.47 -4.82
N PHE A 322 18.86 -2.58 -5.75
CA PHE A 322 18.35 -2.63 -7.13
C PHE A 322 19.29 -1.94 -8.12
N PHE A 323 19.42 -2.51 -9.30
CA PHE A 323 19.97 -1.85 -10.48
C PHE A 323 19.18 -2.29 -11.72
N GLY A 324 18.58 -1.33 -12.42
CA GLY A 324 17.73 -1.62 -13.56
C GLY A 324 17.13 -0.36 -14.17
N ASP A 325 16.11 -0.54 -14.98
CA ASP A 325 15.33 0.54 -15.57
C ASP A 325 14.80 1.49 -14.49
N HIS A 326 14.56 2.74 -14.88
CA HIS A 326 13.90 3.71 -14.03
C HIS A 326 12.53 3.18 -13.55
N LEU A 327 12.36 3.05 -12.24
CA LEU A 327 11.11 2.59 -11.64
C LEU A 327 9.96 3.59 -11.88
N TYR A 328 8.75 3.06 -11.99
CA TYR A 328 7.57 3.86 -12.33
C TYR A 328 7.31 4.99 -11.31
N ASN A 329 6.98 6.18 -11.83
CA ASN A 329 6.42 7.30 -11.08
C ASN A 329 5.05 7.61 -11.68
N ALA A 330 4.04 7.92 -10.86
CA ALA A 330 2.60 8.00 -11.22
C ALA A 330 2.19 9.04 -12.28
N GLY A 331 3.13 9.56 -13.08
CA GLY A 331 2.89 10.46 -14.21
C GLY A 331 3.07 9.81 -15.59
N THR A 332 3.17 8.48 -15.71
CA THR A 332 3.14 7.80 -17.01
C THR A 332 1.79 7.10 -17.18
N ASN A 333 0.87 7.79 -17.85
CA ASN A 333 -0.22 7.20 -18.62
C ASN A 333 0.19 7.21 -20.08
#